data_AF-A0A9E8ML97-F1
#
_entry.id   AF-A0A9E8ML97-F1
#
_cell.length_a   1.000
_cell.length_b   1.000
_cell.length_c   1.000
_cell.angle_alpha   90.00
_cell.angle_beta   90.00
_cell.angle_gamma   90.00
#
_symmetry.space_group_name_H-M   'P 1'
#
loop_
_entity.id
_entity.type
_entity.pdbx_description
1 polymer ?
#
loop_
_entity_poly.entity_id
_entity_poly.type
_entity_poly.pdbx_seq_one_letter_code
_entity_poly.pdbx_strand_id
1 'polypeptide(L)'
;MLLPLAAALAMVAALAGCASTPAERGAIGVDDVIDARERLAERFGRERVERLVQSDGRRIADFGLPAPAYRGTLPEGEWSAVTSTCIAEQDPTVSSASLRIDPTGELVEWSVSQDGALPIVEDRLAALERLALAVRVCAVRHLPAVPALGGIDDVERAWWRDDALTRLLPCLRRAGAGPVVSAPPARLAERAAEGRPWDPLTGLDPPTRARAAALCPPGEMLLERALPRAEATGDRGSRPLSRLDLPVADF
;
A
#
# COMPACT_ATOMS: atom_id res chain seq x y z
N MET A 1 -40.00 -50.18 -29.26
CA MET A 1 -39.34 -48.94 -29.72
C MET A 1 -39.64 -47.84 -28.69
N LEU A 2 -38.89 -47.84 -27.59
CA LEU A 2 -38.95 -46.85 -26.49
C LEU A 2 -37.52 -46.75 -25.95
N LEU A 3 -37.07 -45.55 -25.57
CA LEU A 3 -35.70 -45.06 -25.36
C LEU A 3 -35.09 -44.45 -26.65
N PRO A 4 -34.79 -43.13 -26.70
CA PRO A 4 -34.04 -42.39 -25.68
C PRO A 4 -34.52 -40.94 -25.46
N LEU A 5 -35.00 -40.58 -24.27
CA LEU A 5 -35.21 -39.16 -23.91
C LEU A 5 -34.77 -38.80 -22.49
N ALA A 6 -34.36 -39.77 -21.68
CA ALA A 6 -33.93 -39.54 -20.30
C ALA A 6 -32.44 -39.16 -20.16
N ALA A 7 -31.61 -39.35 -21.18
CA ALA A 7 -30.16 -39.13 -21.08
C ALA A 7 -29.74 -37.66 -21.31
N ALA A 8 -30.60 -36.81 -21.88
CA ALA A 8 -30.23 -35.43 -22.19
C ALA A 8 -30.41 -34.46 -21.00
N LEU A 9 -31.24 -34.79 -19.99
CA LEU A 9 -31.45 -33.91 -18.83
C LEU A 9 -30.41 -34.07 -17.72
N ALA A 10 -29.62 -35.16 -17.71
CA ALA A 10 -28.61 -35.37 -16.68
C ALA A 10 -27.30 -34.59 -16.93
N MET A 11 -27.08 -34.08 -18.15
CA MET A 11 -25.81 -33.45 -18.53
C MET A 11 -25.79 -31.92 -18.33
N VAL A 12 -26.93 -31.29 -18.06
CA VAL A 12 -27.00 -29.85 -17.76
C VAL A 12 -26.77 -29.55 -16.26
N ALA A 13 -26.95 -30.54 -15.38
CA ALA A 13 -26.76 -30.36 -13.94
C ALA A 13 -25.30 -30.43 -13.47
N ALA A 14 -24.37 -30.95 -14.29
CA ALA A 14 -22.99 -31.19 -13.89
C ALA A 14 -22.00 -30.05 -14.21
N LEU A 15 -22.44 -28.99 -14.91
CA LEU A 15 -21.65 -27.77 -15.16
C LEU A 15 -22.00 -26.62 -14.21
N ALA A 16 -22.88 -26.84 -13.24
CA ALA A 16 -22.98 -26.03 -12.02
C ALA A 16 -21.83 -26.39 -11.07
N GLY A 17 -20.59 -26.35 -11.59
CA GLY A 17 -19.40 -26.37 -10.77
C GLY A 17 -19.39 -25.11 -9.93
N CYS A 18 -19.86 -25.24 -8.69
CA CYS A 18 -19.68 -24.39 -7.51
C CYS A 18 -18.82 -23.14 -7.75
N ALA A 19 -19.37 -22.16 -8.47
CA ALA A 19 -19.01 -20.78 -8.23
C ALA A 19 -19.62 -20.48 -6.86
N SER A 20 -18.81 -20.57 -5.80
CA SER A 20 -19.17 -20.10 -4.48
C SER A 20 -19.82 -18.73 -4.64
N THR A 21 -21.14 -18.66 -4.44
CA THR A 21 -21.88 -17.41 -4.47
C THR A 21 -21.22 -16.46 -3.48
N PRO A 22 -20.85 -15.23 -3.88
CA PRO A 22 -20.11 -14.30 -3.01
C PRO A 22 -20.91 -13.80 -1.80
N ALA A 23 -22.10 -14.35 -1.53
CA ALA A 23 -23.02 -13.92 -0.48
C ALA A 23 -22.61 -14.32 0.95
N GLU A 24 -21.57 -15.14 1.15
CA GLU A 24 -21.06 -15.50 2.48
C GLU A 24 -19.75 -14.81 2.87
N ARG A 25 -19.13 -14.03 1.98
CA ARG A 25 -18.09 -13.10 2.42
C ARG A 25 -18.81 -11.90 2.96
N GLY A 26 -18.71 -11.65 4.27
CA GLY A 26 -19.19 -10.43 4.88
C GLY A 26 -18.75 -9.20 4.06
N ALA A 27 -19.53 -8.11 4.14
CA ALA A 27 -19.17 -6.88 3.45
C ALA A 27 -17.72 -6.52 3.78
N ILE A 28 -16.88 -6.35 2.75
CA ILE A 28 -15.47 -6.01 2.91
C ILE A 28 -15.43 -4.69 3.69
N GLY A 29 -14.76 -4.70 4.84
CA GLY A 29 -14.60 -3.54 5.70
C GLY A 29 -13.35 -2.73 5.37
N VAL A 30 -13.23 -1.57 6.01
CA VAL A 30 -11.99 -0.76 5.97
C VAL A 30 -10.80 -1.53 6.56
N ASP A 31 -11.04 -2.32 7.62
CA ASP A 31 -10.01 -3.15 8.24
C ASP A 31 -9.48 -4.23 7.29
N ASP A 32 -10.34 -4.84 6.48
CA ASP A 32 -9.92 -5.82 5.46
C ASP A 32 -8.98 -5.18 4.42
N VAL A 33 -9.23 -3.92 4.06
CA VAL A 33 -8.38 -3.16 3.13
C VAL A 33 -7.03 -2.81 3.78
N ILE A 34 -7.03 -2.41 5.05
CA ILE A 34 -5.79 -2.14 5.80
C ILE A 34 -4.94 -3.41 5.86
N ASP A 35 -5.52 -4.52 6.30
CA ASP A 35 -4.87 -5.82 6.35
C ASP A 35 -4.32 -6.25 4.99
N ALA A 36 -5.07 -5.98 3.91
CA ALA A 36 -4.65 -6.31 2.55
C ALA A 36 -3.45 -5.45 2.09
N ARG A 37 -3.46 -4.15 2.40
CA ARG A 37 -2.32 -3.25 2.17
C ARG A 37 -1.08 -3.66 2.95
N GLU A 38 -1.23 -4.06 4.21
CA GLU A 38 -0.11 -4.55 5.03
C GLU A 38 0.51 -5.82 4.45
N ARG A 39 -0.32 -6.80 4.06
CA ARG A 39 0.15 -8.02 3.39
C ARG A 39 0.84 -7.71 2.06
N LEU A 40 0.32 -6.77 1.28
CA LEU A 40 0.93 -6.36 0.02
C LEU A 40 2.30 -5.72 0.25
N ALA A 41 2.39 -4.79 1.20
CA ALA A 41 3.66 -4.16 1.58
C ALA A 41 4.66 -5.20 2.07
N GLU A 42 4.24 -6.15 2.91
CA GLU A 42 5.12 -7.20 3.40
C GLU A 42 5.67 -8.08 2.26
N ARG A 43 4.81 -8.52 1.32
CA ARG A 43 5.26 -9.26 0.13
C ARG A 43 6.27 -8.46 -0.67
N PHE A 44 5.94 -7.22 -1.01
CA PHE A 44 6.83 -6.36 -1.80
C PHE A 44 8.18 -6.12 -1.11
N GLY A 45 8.17 -5.95 0.22
CA GLY A 45 9.37 -5.75 1.03
C GLY A 45 10.27 -6.98 1.02
N ARG A 46 9.69 -8.17 1.16
CA ARG A 46 10.43 -9.44 1.04
C ARG A 46 10.99 -9.65 -0.36
N GLU A 47 10.21 -9.39 -1.40
CA GLU A 47 10.67 -9.50 -2.79
C GLU A 47 11.85 -8.57 -3.09
N ARG A 48 11.85 -7.33 -2.56
CA ARG A 48 12.99 -6.41 -2.71
C ARG A 48 14.26 -6.93 -2.05
N VAL A 49 14.12 -7.46 -0.84
CA VAL A 49 15.24 -8.11 -0.13
C VAL A 49 15.76 -9.30 -0.92
N GLU A 50 14.87 -10.15 -1.43
CA GLU A 50 15.24 -11.29 -2.25
C GLU A 50 15.98 -10.86 -3.52
N ARG A 51 15.48 -9.86 -4.26
CA ARG A 51 16.16 -9.30 -5.44
C ARG A 51 17.55 -8.80 -5.10
N LEU A 52 17.73 -8.09 -3.98
CA LEU A 52 19.04 -7.59 -3.54
C LEU A 52 20.00 -8.74 -3.19
N VAL A 53 19.51 -9.77 -2.48
CA VAL A 53 20.31 -10.94 -2.13
C VAL A 53 20.73 -11.71 -3.39
N GLN A 54 19.82 -11.87 -4.35
CA GLN A 54 20.11 -12.51 -5.63
C GLN A 54 21.14 -11.73 -6.45
N SER A 55 21.06 -10.38 -6.47
CA SER A 55 21.97 -9.55 -7.28
C SER A 55 23.34 -9.34 -6.62
N ASP A 56 23.38 -9.12 -5.30
CA ASP A 56 24.56 -8.61 -4.61
C ASP A 56 24.93 -9.41 -3.34
N GLY A 57 24.24 -10.50 -3.01
CA GLY A 57 24.42 -11.24 -1.76
C GLY A 57 25.86 -11.65 -1.46
N ARG A 58 26.62 -12.07 -2.48
CA ARG A 58 28.04 -12.39 -2.34
C ARG A 58 28.88 -11.15 -2.02
N ARG A 59 28.69 -10.05 -2.75
CA ARG A 59 29.43 -8.78 -2.52
C ARG A 59 29.12 -8.22 -1.14
N ILE A 60 27.86 -8.27 -0.71
CA ILE A 60 27.42 -7.88 0.63
C ILE A 60 28.22 -8.66 1.69
N ALA A 61 28.35 -9.97 1.53
CA ALA A 61 29.13 -10.81 2.44
C ALA A 61 30.64 -10.49 2.38
N ASP A 62 31.19 -10.30 1.18
CA ASP A 62 32.61 -9.99 0.97
C ASP A 62 33.02 -8.67 1.66
N PHE A 63 32.12 -7.67 1.71
CA PHE A 63 32.32 -6.41 2.43
C PHE A 63 31.99 -6.47 3.94
N GLY A 64 31.54 -7.62 4.45
CA GLY A 64 31.16 -7.78 5.86
C GLY A 64 29.91 -7.01 6.26
N LEU A 65 29.04 -6.68 5.30
CA LEU A 65 27.78 -6.00 5.57
C LEU A 65 26.74 -6.99 6.12
N PRO A 66 25.79 -6.53 6.95
CA PRO A 66 24.75 -7.39 7.49
C PRO A 66 23.83 -7.92 6.38
N ALA A 67 23.36 -9.15 6.54
CA ALA A 67 22.38 -9.73 5.62
C ALA A 67 21.14 -8.83 5.52
N PRO A 68 20.67 -8.51 4.29
CA PRO A 68 19.43 -7.76 4.10
C PRO A 68 18.24 -8.52 4.70
N ALA A 69 17.38 -7.81 5.42
CA ALA A 69 16.18 -8.38 6.02
C ALA A 69 15.09 -7.32 6.10
N TYR A 70 13.88 -7.66 5.65
CA TYR A 70 12.73 -6.78 5.73
C TYR A 70 12.20 -6.73 7.17
N ARG A 71 11.94 -5.51 7.68
CA ARG A 71 11.55 -5.23 9.06
C ARG A 71 10.23 -4.46 9.18
N GLY A 72 9.53 -4.24 8.08
CA GLY A 72 8.22 -3.56 8.07
C GLY A 72 8.21 -2.26 7.27
N THR A 73 7.09 -1.56 7.36
CA THR A 73 6.88 -0.24 6.76
C THR A 73 7.17 0.88 7.76
N LEU A 74 7.57 2.05 7.28
CA LEU A 74 7.78 3.27 8.07
C LEU A 74 7.19 4.47 7.33
N PRO A 75 6.66 5.50 8.03
CA PRO A 75 6.37 6.79 7.41
C PRO A 75 7.59 7.31 6.63
N GLU A 76 7.39 8.00 5.50
CA GLU A 76 8.50 8.44 4.63
C GLU A 76 9.59 9.24 5.38
N GLY A 77 9.18 10.16 6.26
CA GLY A 77 10.10 10.94 7.09
C GLY A 77 10.91 10.10 8.07
N GLU A 78 10.30 9.08 8.68
CA GLU A 78 10.97 8.15 9.58
C GLU A 78 11.87 7.17 8.83
N TRP A 79 11.45 6.71 7.65
CA TRP A 79 12.21 5.83 6.78
C TRP A 79 13.56 6.46 6.42
N SER A 80 13.57 7.73 6.02
CA SER A 80 14.80 8.44 5.66
C SER A 80 15.75 8.54 6.86
N ALA A 81 15.24 8.94 8.02
CA ALA A 81 16.03 9.05 9.25
C ALA A 81 16.64 7.70 9.68
N VAL A 82 15.81 6.65 9.76
CA VAL A 82 16.26 5.30 10.15
C VAL A 82 17.27 4.73 9.15
N THR A 83 17.06 4.98 7.86
CA THR A 83 17.99 4.52 6.82
C THR A 83 19.33 5.25 6.91
N SER A 84 19.32 6.56 7.11
CA SER A 84 20.54 7.35 7.29
C SER A 84 21.32 6.93 8.54
N THR A 85 20.65 6.64 9.66
CA THR A 85 21.29 6.08 10.86
C THR A 85 21.93 4.72 10.56
N CYS A 86 21.22 3.83 9.87
CA CYS A 86 21.77 2.53 9.47
C CYS A 86 23.04 2.69 8.61
N ILE A 87 23.04 3.63 7.66
CA ILE A 87 24.21 3.88 6.79
C ILE A 87 25.42 4.32 7.63
N ALA A 88 25.23 5.27 8.55
CA ALA A 88 26.30 5.74 9.44
C ALA A 88 26.83 4.63 10.38
N GLU A 89 25.98 3.69 10.79
CA GLU A 89 26.41 2.51 11.56
C GLU A 89 27.24 1.53 10.71
N GLN A 90 26.96 1.39 9.42
CA GLN A 90 27.71 0.50 8.51
C GLN A 90 29.01 1.13 8.00
N ASP A 91 29.04 2.45 7.91
CA ASP A 91 30.17 3.26 7.47
C ASP A 91 30.32 4.51 8.36
N PRO A 92 31.22 4.47 9.36
CA PRO A 92 31.40 5.57 10.31
C PRO A 92 32.04 6.81 9.68
N THR A 93 32.47 6.76 8.41
CA THR A 93 32.94 7.96 7.69
C THR A 93 31.78 8.85 7.24
N VAL A 94 30.56 8.32 7.19
CA VAL A 94 29.37 9.04 6.77
C VAL A 94 28.80 9.85 7.94
N SER A 95 28.78 11.18 7.80
CA SER A 95 28.21 12.09 8.80
C SER A 95 26.75 12.43 8.53
N SER A 96 26.32 12.39 7.27
CA SER A 96 24.91 12.50 6.89
C SER A 96 24.61 11.80 5.57
N ALA A 97 23.36 11.39 5.39
CA ALA A 97 22.85 10.84 4.14
C ALA A 97 21.50 11.48 3.81
N SER A 98 21.31 11.80 2.53
CA SER A 98 20.04 12.23 1.94
C SER A 98 19.60 11.17 0.95
N LEU A 99 18.33 10.78 1.02
CA LEU A 99 17.77 9.66 0.28
C LEU A 99 16.44 10.11 -0.34
N ARG A 100 16.21 9.73 -1.60
CA ARG A 100 14.95 9.97 -2.29
C ARG A 100 14.45 8.69 -2.95
N ILE A 101 13.17 8.46 -2.77
CA ILE A 101 12.42 7.35 -3.34
C ILE A 101 11.47 7.86 -4.42
N ASP A 102 11.08 6.97 -5.33
CA ASP A 102 9.97 7.23 -6.24
C ASP A 102 8.62 6.78 -5.62
N PRO A 103 7.48 7.04 -6.28
CA PRO A 103 6.17 6.60 -5.79
C PRO A 103 6.01 5.08 -5.64
N THR A 104 6.88 4.27 -6.26
CA THR A 104 6.90 2.81 -6.10
C THR A 104 7.69 2.37 -4.86
N GLY A 105 8.30 3.32 -4.15
CA GLY A 105 9.14 3.09 -2.99
C GLY A 105 10.57 2.66 -3.34
N GLU A 106 10.96 2.73 -4.63
CA GLU A 106 12.32 2.41 -5.06
C GLU A 106 13.27 3.58 -4.83
N LEU A 107 14.49 3.29 -4.36
CA LEU A 107 15.52 4.31 -4.14
C LEU A 107 16.03 4.80 -5.49
N VAL A 108 15.78 6.08 -5.79
CA VAL A 108 16.16 6.68 -7.09
C VAL A 108 17.34 7.63 -7.00
N GLU A 109 17.58 8.19 -5.83
CA GLU A 109 18.67 9.14 -5.61
C GLU A 109 19.15 9.05 -4.17
N TRP A 110 20.45 9.16 -3.99
CA TRP A 110 21.06 9.22 -2.68
C TRP A 110 22.33 10.07 -2.75
N SER A 111 22.60 10.78 -1.66
CA SER A 111 23.86 11.49 -1.44
C SER A 111 24.30 11.29 -0.01
N VAL A 112 25.61 11.28 0.20
CA VAL A 112 26.23 11.13 1.52
C VAL A 112 27.27 12.22 1.69
N SER A 113 27.32 12.78 2.89
CA SER A 113 28.43 13.64 3.33
C SER A 113 29.36 12.78 4.18
N GLN A 114 30.65 12.86 3.89
CA GLN A 114 31.68 12.14 4.62
C GLN A 114 32.57 13.11 5.37
N ASP A 115 32.95 12.75 6.59
CA ASP A 115 33.92 13.50 7.37
C ASP A 115 35.33 12.95 7.08
N GLY A 116 36.22 13.82 6.59
CA GLY A 116 37.64 13.50 6.38
C GLY A 116 38.04 13.27 4.92
N ALA A 117 39.33 12.94 4.72
CA ALA A 117 39.90 12.68 3.40
C ALA A 117 39.61 11.24 2.96
N LEU A 118 39.12 11.06 1.74
CA LEU A 118 38.98 9.74 1.12
C LEU A 118 40.35 9.06 0.99
N PRO A 119 40.44 7.72 1.14
CA PRO A 119 41.69 6.98 0.96
C PRO A 119 42.16 7.03 -0.51
N ILE A 120 43.36 6.49 -0.76
CA ILE A 120 44.04 6.48 -2.07
C ILE A 120 43.17 5.78 -3.14
N VAL A 121 43.43 6.02 -4.44
CA VAL A 121 42.49 5.76 -5.55
C VAL A 121 41.91 4.33 -5.59
N GLU A 122 42.69 3.28 -5.34
CA GLU A 122 42.20 1.89 -5.34
C GLU A 122 41.31 1.60 -4.12
N ASP A 123 41.72 2.07 -2.94
CA ASP A 123 40.91 2.00 -1.72
C ASP A 123 39.61 2.80 -1.86
N ARG A 124 39.63 3.87 -2.67
CA ARG A 124 38.47 4.71 -2.93
C ARG A 124 37.37 3.98 -3.70
N LEU A 125 37.72 3.17 -4.70
CA LEU A 125 36.72 2.40 -5.45
C LEU A 125 36.04 1.34 -4.58
N ALA A 126 36.82 0.58 -3.81
CA ALA A 126 36.29 -0.39 -2.86
C ALA A 126 35.45 0.28 -1.76
N ALA A 127 35.86 1.44 -1.26
CA ALA A 127 35.09 2.22 -0.30
C ALA A 127 33.75 2.72 -0.87
N LEU A 128 33.76 3.25 -2.10
CA LEU A 128 32.54 3.69 -2.78
C LEU A 128 31.58 2.52 -3.07
N GLU A 129 32.10 1.36 -3.44
CA GLU A 129 31.31 0.16 -3.67
C GLU A 129 30.68 -0.34 -2.36
N ARG A 130 31.46 -0.43 -1.29
CA ARG A 130 30.97 -0.77 0.05
C ARG A 130 29.87 0.18 0.49
N LEU A 131 30.07 1.48 0.31
CA LEU A 131 29.10 2.51 0.67
C LEU A 131 27.80 2.37 -0.13
N ALA A 132 27.90 2.17 -1.45
CA ALA A 132 26.73 1.94 -2.29
C ALA A 132 25.94 0.68 -1.87
N LEU A 133 26.64 -0.39 -1.49
CA LEU A 133 26.00 -1.60 -0.95
C LEU A 133 25.38 -1.36 0.43
N ALA A 134 26.04 -0.62 1.32
CA ALA A 134 25.50 -0.26 2.63
C ALA A 134 24.20 0.54 2.50
N VAL A 135 24.18 1.53 1.60
CA VAL A 135 22.96 2.29 1.27
C VAL A 135 21.83 1.36 0.83
N ARG A 136 22.09 0.43 -0.09
CA ARG A 136 21.07 -0.50 -0.58
C ARG A 136 20.59 -1.47 0.51
N VAL A 137 21.51 -2.04 1.29
CA VAL A 137 21.19 -2.94 2.42
C VAL A 137 20.32 -2.22 3.45
N CYS A 138 20.66 -0.99 3.82
CA CYS A 138 19.91 -0.19 4.77
C CYS A 138 18.54 0.22 4.21
N ALA A 139 18.48 0.65 2.95
CA ALA A 139 17.25 1.11 2.31
C ALA A 139 16.19 0.00 2.16
N VAL A 140 16.59 -1.27 1.95
CA VAL A 140 15.64 -2.38 1.82
C VAL A 140 15.13 -2.93 3.15
N ARG A 141 15.70 -2.51 4.29
CA ARG A 141 15.25 -2.98 5.62
C ARG A 141 13.83 -2.54 5.92
N HIS A 142 13.46 -1.35 5.49
CA HIS A 142 12.12 -0.81 5.69
C HIS A 142 11.56 -0.34 4.35
N LEU A 143 10.26 -0.53 4.18
CA LEU A 143 9.55 0.11 3.08
C LEU A 143 9.02 1.47 3.54
N PRO A 144 9.20 2.53 2.75
CA PRO A 144 8.46 3.75 3.00
C PRO A 144 6.97 3.46 2.78
N ALA A 145 6.12 3.89 3.70
CA ALA A 145 4.67 3.78 3.62
C ALA A 145 4.16 4.79 2.59
N VAL A 146 4.44 4.55 1.32
CA VAL A 146 3.91 5.34 0.21
C VAL A 146 2.53 4.81 -0.18
N PRO A 147 1.55 5.68 -0.46
CA PRO A 147 0.18 5.27 -0.84
C PRO A 147 0.11 4.36 -2.07
N ALA A 148 1.17 4.31 -2.87
CA ALA A 148 1.21 3.67 -4.18
C ALA A 148 2.05 2.37 -4.24
N LEU A 149 2.42 1.76 -3.10
CA LEU A 149 3.10 0.46 -3.10
C LEU A 149 2.24 -0.60 -3.81
N GLY A 150 2.48 -0.82 -5.11
CA GLY A 150 1.93 -1.93 -5.89
C GLY A 150 0.53 -1.74 -6.48
N GLY A 151 -0.12 -0.60 -6.26
CA GLY A 151 -1.47 -0.33 -6.75
C GLY A 151 -2.59 -0.90 -5.87
N ILE A 152 -3.83 -0.55 -6.20
CA ILE A 152 -5.03 -0.99 -5.50
C ILE A 152 -5.18 -2.51 -5.71
N ASP A 153 -5.19 -3.32 -4.65
CA ASP A 153 -5.37 -4.77 -4.78
C ASP A 153 -6.84 -5.16 -4.99
N ASP A 154 -7.14 -6.45 -5.22
CA ASP A 154 -8.52 -6.90 -5.48
C ASP A 154 -9.47 -6.65 -4.30
N VAL A 155 -8.96 -6.67 -3.07
CA VAL A 155 -9.76 -6.42 -1.85
C VAL A 155 -10.13 -4.96 -1.80
N GLU A 156 -9.17 -4.07 -1.98
CA GLU A 156 -9.39 -2.63 -2.02
C GLU A 156 -10.27 -2.26 -3.21
N ARG A 157 -10.05 -2.82 -4.41
CA ARG A 157 -10.93 -2.59 -5.57
C ARG A 157 -12.38 -2.97 -5.29
N ALA A 158 -12.60 -4.13 -4.67
CA ALA A 158 -13.93 -4.61 -4.32
C ALA A 158 -14.56 -3.71 -3.24
N TRP A 159 -13.79 -3.27 -2.25
CA TRP A 159 -14.23 -2.36 -1.21
C TRP A 159 -14.65 -0.99 -1.78
N TRP A 160 -13.82 -0.35 -2.60
CA TRP A 160 -14.14 0.94 -3.24
C TRP A 160 -15.45 0.86 -4.02
N ARG A 161 -15.69 -0.26 -4.72
CA ARG A 161 -16.93 -0.49 -5.46
C ARG A 161 -18.14 -0.64 -4.52
N ASP A 162 -17.99 -1.41 -3.45
CA ASP A 162 -19.08 -1.61 -2.48
C ASP A 162 -19.41 -0.30 -1.77
N ASP A 163 -18.41 0.39 -1.20
CA ASP A 163 -18.53 1.68 -0.52
C ASP A 163 -19.24 2.74 -1.40
N ALA A 164 -18.85 2.80 -2.68
CA ALA A 164 -19.47 3.67 -3.68
C ALA A 164 -20.98 3.42 -3.80
N LEU A 165 -21.38 2.15 -3.93
CA LEU A 165 -22.76 1.75 -4.20
C LEU A 165 -23.66 1.77 -2.96
N THR A 166 -23.13 1.34 -1.83
CA THR A 166 -23.91 1.09 -0.61
C THR A 166 -23.97 2.30 0.31
N ARG A 167 -22.93 3.15 0.33
CA ARG A 167 -22.83 4.29 1.25
C ARG A 167 -22.75 5.63 0.54
N LEU A 168 -21.75 5.81 -0.31
CA LEU A 168 -21.35 7.12 -0.83
C LEU A 168 -22.40 7.71 -1.77
N LEU A 169 -22.83 6.97 -2.80
CA LEU A 169 -23.86 7.44 -3.74
C LEU A 169 -25.21 7.71 -3.06
N PRO A 170 -25.75 6.81 -2.20
CA PRO A 170 -26.96 7.11 -1.43
C PRO A 170 -26.84 8.36 -0.56
N CYS A 171 -25.70 8.58 0.10
CA CYS A 171 -25.45 9.78 0.89
C CYS A 171 -25.47 11.05 0.03
N LEU A 172 -24.72 11.06 -1.08
CA LEU A 172 -24.63 12.23 -1.96
C LEU A 172 -25.98 12.61 -2.58
N ARG A 173 -26.82 11.61 -2.90
CA ARG A 173 -28.22 11.84 -3.34
C ARG A 173 -29.05 12.53 -2.26
N ARG A 174 -28.98 12.06 -1.01
CA ARG A 174 -29.70 12.68 0.11
C ARG A 174 -29.20 14.09 0.43
N ALA A 175 -27.89 14.31 0.30
CA ALA A 175 -27.26 15.60 0.52
C ALA A 175 -27.55 16.64 -0.59
N GLY A 176 -28.23 16.24 -1.67
CA GLY A 176 -28.57 17.14 -2.78
C GLY A 176 -27.35 17.70 -3.50
N ALA A 177 -26.26 16.92 -3.58
CA ALA A 177 -24.96 17.36 -4.11
C ALA A 177 -24.94 17.64 -5.65
N GLY A 178 -26.09 17.90 -6.27
CA GLY A 178 -26.24 18.12 -7.71
C GLY A 178 -26.35 16.83 -8.51
N PRO A 179 -26.19 16.87 -9.86
CA PRO A 179 -26.18 15.70 -10.73
C PRO A 179 -24.87 14.90 -10.57
N VAL A 180 -24.46 14.64 -9.33
CA VAL A 180 -23.36 13.74 -8.98
C VAL A 180 -23.64 12.44 -9.69
N VAL A 181 -22.71 12.13 -10.58
CA VAL A 181 -22.81 11.12 -11.63
C VAL A 181 -23.41 9.84 -11.04
N SER A 182 -24.61 9.50 -11.49
CA SER A 182 -25.09 8.12 -11.51
C SER A 182 -24.16 7.34 -12.45
N ALA A 183 -22.95 7.04 -11.99
CA ALA A 183 -22.04 6.20 -12.73
C ALA A 183 -22.70 4.80 -12.74
N PRO A 184 -22.94 4.20 -13.90
CA PRO A 184 -23.41 2.82 -13.95
C PRO A 184 -22.45 1.94 -13.15
N PRO A 185 -22.92 0.91 -12.43
CA PRO A 185 -22.05 -0.03 -11.72
C PRO A 185 -20.91 -0.61 -12.60
N ALA A 186 -21.10 -0.66 -13.92
CA ALA A 186 -20.07 -1.03 -14.89
C ALA A 186 -18.90 -0.04 -14.96
N ARG A 187 -19.16 1.28 -14.95
CA ARG A 187 -18.08 2.30 -14.94
C ARG A 187 -17.32 2.32 -13.61
N LEU A 188 -18.01 2.04 -12.51
CA LEU A 188 -17.37 1.84 -11.21
C LEU A 188 -16.45 0.62 -11.23
N ALA A 189 -16.90 -0.49 -11.81
CA ALA A 189 -16.10 -1.70 -11.96
C ALA A 189 -14.88 -1.50 -12.86
N GLU A 190 -15.04 -0.78 -13.97
CA GLU A 190 -13.96 -0.45 -14.91
C GLU A 190 -12.89 0.42 -14.26
N ARG A 191 -13.28 1.51 -13.58
CA ARG A 191 -12.34 2.39 -12.87
C ARG A 191 -11.64 1.70 -11.70
N ALA A 192 -12.37 0.87 -10.95
CA ALA A 192 -11.77 0.04 -9.91
C ALA A 192 -10.74 -0.92 -10.53
N ALA A 193 -11.06 -1.60 -11.65
CA ALA A 193 -10.14 -2.50 -12.34
C ALA A 193 -8.88 -1.81 -12.88
N GLU A 194 -8.96 -0.52 -13.24
CA GLU A 194 -7.80 0.30 -13.63
C GLU A 194 -6.89 0.68 -12.45
N GLY A 195 -7.23 0.30 -11.22
CA GLY A 195 -6.48 0.68 -10.02
C GLY A 195 -6.50 2.18 -9.76
N ARG A 196 -7.51 2.89 -10.28
CA ARG A 196 -7.68 4.32 -10.07
C ARG A 196 -8.75 4.57 -9.02
N PRO A 197 -8.48 5.43 -8.02
CA PRO A 197 -9.52 5.98 -7.15
C PRO A 197 -10.71 6.48 -7.97
N TRP A 198 -11.91 5.95 -7.74
CA TRP A 198 -13.11 6.56 -8.31
C TRP A 198 -13.49 7.76 -7.47
N ASP A 199 -13.44 8.95 -8.05
CA ASP A 199 -13.86 10.19 -7.40
C ASP A 199 -15.28 10.61 -7.87
N PRO A 200 -16.34 10.32 -7.08
CA PRO A 200 -17.70 10.77 -7.42
C PRO A 200 -17.86 12.28 -7.45
N LEU A 201 -16.95 13.02 -6.80
CA LEU A 201 -17.02 14.47 -6.66
C LEU A 201 -16.27 15.17 -7.79
N THR A 202 -15.71 14.42 -8.74
CA THR A 202 -15.11 14.99 -9.95
C THR A 202 -16.17 15.78 -10.72
N GLY A 203 -15.84 17.02 -11.08
CA GLY A 203 -16.72 17.93 -11.83
C GLY A 203 -17.61 18.83 -10.98
N LEU A 204 -17.59 18.69 -9.65
CA LEU A 204 -18.19 19.68 -8.74
C LEU A 204 -17.27 20.89 -8.57
N ASP A 205 -17.85 22.07 -8.41
CA ASP A 205 -17.09 23.26 -8.02
C ASP A 205 -16.46 23.10 -6.63
N PRO A 206 -15.34 23.77 -6.32
CA PRO A 206 -14.60 23.55 -5.06
C PRO A 206 -15.44 23.68 -3.78
N PRO A 207 -16.32 24.70 -3.58
CA PRO A 207 -17.12 24.77 -2.37
C PRO A 207 -18.18 23.68 -2.28
N THR A 208 -18.84 23.32 -3.39
CA THR A 208 -19.80 22.20 -3.41
C THR A 208 -19.10 20.87 -3.13
N ARG A 209 -17.92 20.65 -3.72
CA ARG A 209 -17.09 19.47 -3.47
C ARG A 209 -16.72 19.36 -2.00
N ALA A 210 -16.23 20.43 -1.38
CA ALA A 210 -15.85 20.44 0.03
C ALA A 210 -17.04 20.13 0.95
N ARG A 211 -18.20 20.73 0.68
CA ARG A 211 -19.43 20.44 1.41
C ARG A 211 -19.89 19.00 1.26
N ALA A 212 -19.86 18.47 0.05
CA ALA A 212 -20.24 17.09 -0.24
C ALA A 212 -19.29 16.09 0.45
N ALA A 213 -17.97 16.33 0.41
CA ALA A 213 -16.98 15.50 1.09
C ALA A 213 -17.11 15.56 2.62
N ALA A 214 -17.50 16.72 3.18
CA ALA A 214 -17.74 16.85 4.61
C ALA A 214 -18.97 16.04 5.07
N LEU A 215 -20.04 16.01 4.28
CA LEU A 215 -21.27 15.28 4.59
C LEU A 215 -21.16 13.78 4.26
N CYS A 216 -20.50 13.46 3.15
CA CYS A 216 -20.39 12.13 2.57
C CYS A 216 -18.91 11.86 2.24
N PRO A 217 -18.07 11.55 3.25
CA PRO A 217 -16.66 11.36 3.04
C PRO A 217 -16.39 10.22 2.06
N PRO A 218 -15.61 10.43 0.99
CA PRO A 218 -15.22 9.37 0.07
C PRO A 218 -14.34 8.33 0.77
N GLY A 219 -14.27 7.12 0.19
CA GLY A 219 -13.50 6.01 0.75
C GLY A 219 -12.04 6.37 1.04
N GLU A 220 -11.37 7.13 0.17
CA GLU A 220 -10.00 7.61 0.41
C GLU A 220 -9.85 8.33 1.76
N MET A 221 -10.78 9.23 2.09
CA MET A 221 -10.76 9.93 3.38
C MET A 221 -11.07 9.00 4.55
N LEU A 222 -11.84 7.92 4.36
CA LEU A 222 -12.05 6.91 5.39
C LEU A 222 -10.77 6.10 5.63
N LEU A 223 -10.07 5.72 4.56
CA LEU A 223 -8.78 5.03 4.65
C LEU A 223 -7.73 5.93 5.30
N GLU A 224 -7.61 7.19 4.91
CA GLU A 224 -6.69 8.15 5.54
C GLU A 224 -6.96 8.36 7.04
N ARG A 225 -8.23 8.28 7.46
CA ARG A 225 -8.62 8.41 8.87
C ARG A 225 -8.42 7.12 9.66
N ALA A 226 -8.58 5.96 9.01
CA ALA A 226 -8.48 4.65 9.63
C ALA A 226 -7.05 4.13 9.68
N LEU A 227 -6.20 4.57 8.74
CA LEU A 227 -4.76 4.35 8.84
C LEU A 227 -4.31 4.94 10.18
N PRO A 228 -3.62 4.16 11.03
CA PRO A 228 -3.04 4.70 12.24
C PRO A 228 -2.17 5.87 11.79
N ARG A 229 -2.56 7.09 12.18
CA ARG A 229 -1.60 8.18 12.18
C ARG A 229 -0.46 7.63 13.02
N ALA A 230 0.73 7.59 12.44
CA ALA A 230 1.93 7.46 13.24
C ALA A 230 1.92 8.64 14.21
N GLU A 231 1.23 8.48 15.33
CA GLU A 231 1.48 9.27 16.50
C GLU A 231 2.94 9.01 16.75
N ALA A 232 3.75 10.06 16.58
CA ALA A 232 5.15 10.08 16.96
C ALA A 232 5.23 9.75 18.46
N THR A 233 5.11 8.47 18.76
CA THR A 233 5.05 7.91 20.10
C THR A 233 6.19 6.94 20.14
N GLY A 234 7.35 7.48 20.53
CA GLY A 234 8.28 6.70 21.30
C GLY A 234 7.57 6.29 22.59
N ASP A 235 6.79 5.21 22.56
CA ASP A 235 6.51 4.46 23.76
C ASP A 235 6.23 2.97 23.47
N ARG A 236 6.95 2.12 24.21
CA ARG A 236 6.82 0.67 24.18
C ARG A 236 5.67 0.30 25.11
N GLY A 237 4.54 -0.14 24.57
CA GLY A 237 3.55 -0.76 25.45
C GLY A 237 2.20 -1.01 24.82
N SER A 238 2.08 -2.14 24.13
CA SER A 238 0.89 -2.99 24.04
C SER A 238 -0.41 -2.44 24.63
N ARG A 239 -1.39 -2.14 23.76
CA ARG A 239 -2.80 -2.55 23.92
C ARG A 239 -3.57 -2.36 22.60
N PRO A 240 -4.50 -3.27 22.25
CA PRO A 240 -5.33 -3.14 21.07
C PRO A 240 -6.43 -2.10 21.31
N LEU A 241 -6.57 -1.12 20.40
CA LEU A 241 -7.70 -0.21 20.41
C LEU A 241 -8.95 -0.98 20.00
N SER A 242 -9.88 -1.09 20.94
CA SER A 242 -11.20 -1.67 20.74
C SER A 242 -12.07 -0.70 19.94
N ARG A 243 -12.86 -1.26 19.01
CA ARG A 243 -14.10 -0.73 18.41
C ARG A 243 -14.18 0.79 18.22
N LEU A 244 -13.99 1.22 16.96
CA LEU A 244 -14.54 2.48 16.47
C LEU A 244 -16.07 2.43 16.53
N ASP A 245 -16.65 3.08 17.53
CA ASP A 245 -18.05 3.51 17.52
C ASP A 245 -18.20 4.64 16.48
N LEU A 246 -18.60 4.29 15.26
CA LEU A 246 -19.10 5.27 14.30
C LEU A 246 -20.48 5.74 14.78
N PRO A 247 -20.77 7.06 14.79
CA PRO A 247 -22.12 7.53 15.05
C PRO A 247 -23.03 7.06 13.91
N VAL A 248 -23.94 6.14 14.24
CA VAL A 248 -25.13 5.87 13.43
C VAL A 248 -25.96 7.15 13.50
N ALA A 249 -25.91 7.96 12.44
CA ALA A 249 -26.88 9.01 12.25
C ALA A 249 -28.19 8.35 11.81
N ASP A 250 -29.14 8.21 12.73
CA ASP A 250 -30.54 7.92 12.41
C ASP A 250 -31.13 9.08 11.61
N PHE A 251 -31.09 9.01 10.27
CA PHE A 251 -31.99 9.72 9.33
C PHE A 251 -32.05 9.02 7.98
#